data_AF-A0A934LLA6-F1
#
_entry.id   AF-A0A934LLA6-F1
#
_cell.length_a   1.000
_cell.length_b   1.000
_cell.length_c   1.000
_cell.angle_alpha   90.00
_cell.angle_beta   90.00
_cell.angle_gamma   90.00
#
_symmetry.space_group_name_H-M   'P 1'
#
loop_
_entity.id
_entity.type
_entity.pdbx_description
1 polymer ?
#
loop_
_entity_poly.entity_id
_entity_poly.type
_entity_poly.pdbx_seq_one_letter_code
_entity_poly.pdbx_strand_id
1 'polypeptide(L)'
;MFKQITVTLMSGPRDGTILAFPLPGDFPMSSLMLTIGRRENLDISLDYDSQVSRLHAHLMFDGEQFWLEDTGSRNGTFIGEERLPANERRSLLPDMLFRVGRTWMRLDPLPTDVTAPAEPIDPDDGTLF
;
A
#
# COMPACT_ATOMS: atom_id res chain seq x y z
N MET A 1 -20.31 -1.53 2.87
CA MET A 1 -19.06 -0.98 3.44
C MET A 1 -17.94 -1.73 2.75
N PHE A 2 -16.95 -1.03 2.20
CA PHE A 2 -15.84 -1.70 1.52
C PHE A 2 -14.65 -1.64 2.47
N LYS A 3 -13.81 -2.68 2.46
CA LYS A 3 -12.58 -2.69 3.24
C LYS A 3 -11.43 -2.19 2.38
N GLN A 4 -10.49 -1.49 3.00
CA GLN A 4 -9.30 -1.01 2.32
C GLN A 4 -8.08 -1.17 3.20
N ILE A 5 -6.92 -1.31 2.57
CA ILE A 5 -5.61 -1.25 3.22
C ILE A 5 -5.05 0.14 3.00
N THR A 6 -4.41 0.72 4.01
CA THR A 6 -3.69 1.98 3.85
C THR A 6 -2.19 1.79 4.07
N VAL A 7 -1.40 2.49 3.25
CA VAL A 7 0.05 2.60 3.38
C VAL A 7 0.38 4.07 3.50
N THR A 8 1.01 4.45 4.61
CA THR A 8 1.46 5.82 4.84
C THR A 8 2.91 5.96 4.41
N LEU A 9 3.22 6.95 3.56
CA LEU A 9 4.60 7.34 3.28
C LEU A 9 5.13 8.14 4.48
N MET A 10 6.24 7.68 5.07
CA MET A 10 6.82 8.23 6.30
C MET A 10 8.13 8.99 6.05
N SER A 11 8.54 9.13 4.78
CA SER A 11 9.70 9.93 4.39
C SER A 11 9.64 10.37 2.92
N GLY A 12 10.53 11.31 2.58
CA GLY A 12 10.67 11.83 1.23
C GLY A 12 9.75 13.02 0.93
N PRO A 13 9.67 13.48 -0.33
CA PRO A 13 8.88 14.64 -0.72
C PRO A 13 7.36 14.44 -0.58
N ARG A 14 6.90 13.19 -0.43
CA ARG A 14 5.50 12.82 -0.22
C ARG A 14 5.25 12.32 1.21
N ASP A 15 6.10 12.68 2.17
CA ASP A 15 5.92 12.34 3.58
C ASP A 15 4.52 12.74 4.10
N GLY A 16 3.91 11.87 4.90
CA GLY A 16 2.54 11.99 5.41
C GLY A 16 1.44 11.59 4.42
N THR A 17 1.77 11.25 3.17
CA THR A 17 0.77 10.79 2.19
C THR A 17 0.21 9.43 2.59
N ILE A 18 -1.12 9.32 2.64
CA ILE A 18 -1.83 8.06 2.88
C ILE A 18 -2.35 7.54 1.53
N LEU A 19 -1.91 6.34 1.17
CA LEU A 19 -2.37 5.63 -0.03
C LEU A 19 -3.36 4.55 0.39
N ALA A 20 -4.58 4.62 -0.13
CA ALA A 20 -5.65 3.69 0.20
C ALA A 20 -5.94 2.75 -0.97
N PHE A 21 -6.00 1.45 -0.69
CA PHE A 21 -6.21 0.39 -1.68
C PHE A 21 -7.42 -0.46 -1.29
N PRO A 22 -8.49 -0.46 -2.10
CA PRO A 22 -9.67 -1.27 -1.80
C PRO A 22 -9.34 -2.76 -1.88
N LEU A 23 -9.85 -3.53 -0.92
CA LEU A 23 -9.79 -4.99 -0.99
C LEU A 23 -10.84 -5.52 -1.96
N PRO A 24 -10.46 -6.39 -2.92
CA PRO A 24 -11.41 -6.97 -3.84
C PRO A 24 -12.25 -8.05 -3.16
N GLY A 25 -13.57 -7.97 -3.31
CA GLY A 25 -14.50 -8.98 -2.79
C GLY A 25 -14.74 -8.89 -1.29
N ASP A 26 -15.34 -9.95 -0.74
CA ASP A 26 -15.72 -10.01 0.67
C ASP A 26 -14.56 -10.48 1.55
N PHE A 27 -14.28 -9.71 2.60
CA PHE A 27 -13.36 -10.11 3.66
C PHE A 27 -13.95 -11.28 4.47
N PRO A 28 -13.16 -12.31 4.85
CA PRO A 28 -11.70 -12.42 4.78
C PRO A 28 -11.15 -13.11 3.53
N MET A 29 -11.96 -13.48 2.53
CA MET A 29 -11.46 -14.19 1.34
C MET A 29 -10.78 -13.27 0.30
N SER A 30 -10.66 -11.98 0.61
CA SER A 30 -10.03 -11.00 -0.26
C SER A 30 -8.51 -11.10 -0.19
N SER A 31 -7.87 -11.17 -1.34
CA SER A 31 -6.42 -11.05 -1.47
C SER A 31 -6.06 -9.84 -2.32
N LEU A 32 -4.92 -9.24 -2.03
CA LEU A 32 -4.41 -8.07 -2.73
C LEU A 32 -2.91 -8.22 -2.94
N MET A 33 -2.42 -7.75 -4.08
CA MET A 33 -1.01 -7.63 -4.37
C MET A 33 -0.75 -6.24 -4.93
N LEU A 34 0.04 -5.46 -4.20
CA LEU A 34 0.45 -4.12 -4.58
C LEU A 34 1.91 -4.13 -5.04
N THR A 35 2.15 -3.49 -6.16
CA THR A 35 3.47 -3.31 -6.74
C THR A 35 4.09 -1.99 -6.28
N ILE A 36 5.34 -2.07 -5.83
CA ILE A 36 6.10 -0.91 -5.35
C ILE A 36 7.36 -0.75 -6.19
N GLY A 37 7.61 0.45 -6.68
CA GLY A 37 8.82 0.72 -7.46
C GLY A 37 8.87 2.12 -8.04
N ARG A 38 9.94 2.40 -8.77
CA ARG A 38 10.20 3.72 -9.37
C ARG A 38 9.51 3.91 -10.72
N ARG A 39 9.07 2.82 -11.37
CA ARG A 39 8.35 2.93 -12.64
C ARG A 39 7.02 3.65 -12.40
N GLU A 40 6.63 4.48 -13.35
CA GLU A 40 5.27 4.99 -13.45
C GLU A 40 4.29 3.80 -13.63
N ASN A 41 3.03 3.97 -13.27
CA ASN A 41 1.99 2.94 -13.38
C ASN A 41 2.16 1.70 -12.48
N LEU A 42 2.91 1.81 -11.38
CA LEU A 42 2.81 0.85 -10.27
C LEU A 42 1.80 1.35 -9.24
N ASP A 43 1.29 0.45 -8.39
CA ASP A 43 0.31 0.81 -7.34
C ASP A 43 0.89 1.85 -6.37
N ILE A 44 2.16 1.66 -5.99
CA ILE A 44 2.95 2.63 -5.23
C ILE A 44 4.16 3.05 -6.07
N SER A 45 3.99 4.13 -6.82
CA SER A 45 5.06 4.72 -7.63
C SER A 45 5.89 5.72 -6.82
N LEU A 46 7.17 5.38 -6.64
CA LEU A 46 8.21 6.18 -5.97
C LEU A 46 9.18 6.77 -6.99
N ASP A 47 8.63 7.43 -8.01
CA ASP A 47 9.34 8.07 -9.14
C ASP A 47 10.53 8.95 -8.71
N TYR A 48 10.40 9.64 -7.57
CA TYR A 48 11.37 10.56 -7.01
C TYR A 48 12.58 9.89 -6.33
N ASP A 49 12.49 8.62 -5.92
CA ASP A 49 13.57 7.95 -5.20
C ASP A 49 14.46 7.15 -6.17
N SER A 50 15.63 7.73 -6.49
CA SER A 50 16.61 7.12 -7.39
C SER A 50 17.20 5.80 -6.87
N GLN A 51 17.07 5.48 -5.58
CA GLN A 51 17.49 4.20 -5.00
C GLN A 51 16.42 3.11 -5.13
N VAL A 52 15.24 3.44 -5.64
CA VAL A 52 14.18 2.46 -5.89
C VAL A 52 14.34 1.86 -7.30
N SER A 53 14.42 0.53 -7.37
CA SER A 53 14.35 -0.22 -8.63
C SER A 53 13.03 0.03 -9.38
N ARG A 54 13.01 -0.19 -10.70
CA ARG A 54 11.79 0.02 -11.52
C ARG A 54 10.59 -0.75 -10.98
N LEU A 55 10.77 -2.03 -10.70
CA LEU A 55 9.94 -2.86 -9.83
C LEU A 55 10.85 -3.28 -8.67
N HIS A 56 10.44 -3.03 -7.44
CA HIS A 56 11.31 -3.17 -6.27
C HIS A 56 10.79 -4.18 -5.27
N ALA A 57 9.51 -4.09 -4.93
CA ALA A 57 8.89 -4.92 -3.92
C ALA A 57 7.42 -5.18 -4.23
N HIS A 58 6.90 -6.23 -3.61
CA HIS A 58 5.47 -6.51 -3.55
C HIS A 58 5.00 -6.45 -2.09
N LEU A 59 3.90 -5.75 -1.86
CA LEU A 59 3.15 -5.81 -0.61
C LEU A 59 1.88 -6.62 -0.89
N MET A 60 1.69 -7.72 -0.16
CA MET A 60 0.58 -8.64 -0.41
C MET A 60 -0.24 -8.82 0.85
N PHE A 61 -1.53 -9.09 0.65
CA PHE A 61 -2.46 -9.53 1.67
C PHE A 61 -3.13 -10.80 1.15
N ASP A 62 -3.14 -11.87 1.94
CA ASP A 62 -3.67 -13.18 1.53
C ASP A 62 -5.07 -13.48 2.11
N GLY A 63 -5.68 -12.52 2.80
CA GLY A 63 -6.95 -12.68 3.52
C GLY A 63 -6.78 -12.76 5.03
N GLU A 64 -5.59 -13.12 5.51
CA GLU A 64 -5.30 -13.26 6.93
C GLU A 64 -4.15 -12.35 7.37
N GLN A 65 -3.08 -12.25 6.58
CA GLN A 65 -1.87 -11.54 6.96
C GLN A 65 -1.20 -10.82 5.80
N PHE A 66 -0.32 -9.88 6.15
CA PHE A 66 0.47 -9.15 5.18
C PHE A 66 1.85 -9.75 5.00
N TRP A 67 2.33 -9.61 3.77
CA TRP A 67 3.61 -10.10 3.32
C TRP A 67 4.33 -9.03 2.52
N LEU A 68 5.63 -8.91 2.74
CA LEU A 68 6.52 -8.05 1.97
C LEU A 68 7.56 -8.92 1.28
N GLU A 69 7.79 -8.66 0.00
CA GLU A 69 8.74 -9.40 -0.84
C GLU A 69 9.60 -8.42 -1.63
N ASP A 70 10.92 -8.53 -1.54
CA ASP A 70 11.86 -7.80 -2.40
C ASP A 70 12.02 -8.54 -3.74
N THR A 71 11.85 -7.88 -4.89
CA THR A 71 11.87 -8.55 -6.20
C THR A 71 13.26 -8.59 -6.84
N GLY A 72 14.32 -8.71 -6.04
CA GLY A 72 15.71 -8.62 -6.53
C GLY A 72 16.16 -7.18 -6.76
N SER A 73 15.77 -6.28 -5.86
CA SER A 73 16.10 -4.87 -5.98
C SER A 73 17.59 -4.59 -5.76
N ARG A 74 18.07 -3.46 -6.30
CA ARG A 74 19.50 -3.10 -6.18
C ARG A 74 19.90 -2.75 -4.74
N ASN A 75 19.03 -2.01 -4.05
CA ASN A 75 19.34 -1.44 -2.73
C ASN A 75 18.63 -2.16 -1.57
N GLY A 76 17.73 -3.09 -1.88
CA GLY A 76 17.03 -3.89 -0.90
C GLY A 76 15.77 -3.24 -0.32
N THR A 77 14.92 -4.12 0.18
CA THR A 77 13.76 -3.84 1.02
C THR A 77 14.05 -4.24 2.46
N PHE A 78 13.50 -3.52 3.43
CA PHE A 78 13.81 -3.70 4.85
C PHE A 78 12.52 -3.63 5.70
N ILE A 79 12.46 -4.39 6.79
CA ILE A 79 11.47 -4.24 7.86
C ILE A 79 12.22 -3.82 9.12
N GLY A 80 11.95 -2.61 9.63
CA GLY A 80 12.83 -1.97 10.60
C GLY A 80 14.28 -1.91 10.08
N GLU A 81 15.21 -2.53 10.81
CA GLU A 81 16.64 -2.59 10.45
C GLU A 81 17.01 -3.84 9.62
N GLU A 82 16.12 -4.83 9.54
CA GLU A 82 16.40 -6.10 8.87
C GLU A 82 16.21 -5.99 7.36
N ARG A 83 17.25 -6.33 6.59
CA ARG A 83 17.16 -6.43 5.13
C ARG A 83 16.51 -7.75 4.73
N LEU A 84 15.51 -7.68 3.85
CA LEU A 84 14.87 -8.86 3.32
C LEU A 84 15.80 -9.59 2.33
N PRO A 85 15.83 -10.94 2.36
CA PRO A 85 16.35 -11.72 1.25
C PRO A 85 15.52 -11.47 -0.02
N ALA A 86 16.20 -11.40 -1.16
CA ALA A 86 15.54 -11.19 -2.44
C ALA A 86 14.69 -12.42 -2.84
N ASN A 87 13.48 -12.17 -3.34
CA ASN A 87 12.48 -13.14 -3.80
C ASN A 87 12.00 -14.09 -2.69
N GLU A 88 12.05 -13.64 -1.43
CA GLU A 88 11.50 -14.35 -0.29
C GLU A 88 10.48 -13.47 0.42
N ARG A 89 9.33 -14.05 0.76
CA ARG A 89 8.26 -13.37 1.47
C ARG A 89 8.57 -13.33 2.95
N ARG A 90 8.46 -12.14 3.54
CA ARG A 90 8.53 -11.96 5.00
C ARG A 90 7.21 -11.39 5.50
N SER A 91 6.77 -11.89 6.64
CA SER A 91 5.57 -11.36 7.29
C SER A 91 5.80 -9.90 7.67
N LEU A 92 4.82 -9.06 7.36
CA LEU A 92 4.80 -7.65 7.77
C LEU A 92 3.61 -7.48 8.71
N LEU A 93 3.86 -7.11 9.95
CA LEU A 93 2.76 -6.86 10.89
C LEU A 93 2.16 -5.47 10.63
N PRO A 94 0.85 -5.28 10.89
CA PRO A 94 0.26 -3.94 10.93
C PRO A 94 1.03 -3.02 11.88
N ASP A 95 1.03 -1.73 11.57
CA ASP A 95 1.79 -0.66 12.23
C ASP A 95 3.32 -0.75 12.12
N MET A 96 3.87 -1.79 11.48
CA MET A 96 5.31 -1.85 11.24
C MET A 96 5.77 -0.89 10.15
N LEU A 97 6.97 -0.34 10.39
CA LEU A 97 7.71 0.41 9.39
C LEU A 97 8.51 -0.53 8.51
N PHE A 98 8.41 -0.32 7.21
CA PHE A 98 9.25 -0.96 6.21
C PHE A 98 9.86 0.11 5.30
N ARG A 99 10.95 -0.23 4.64
CA ARG A 99 11.67 0.68 3.75
C ARG A 99 11.94 0.02 2.41
N VAL A 100 11.68 0.76 1.34
CA VAL A 100 11.97 0.39 -0.05
C VAL A 100 12.89 1.46 -0.61
N GLY A 101 14.11 1.11 -1.03
CA GLY A 101 15.11 2.14 -1.37
C GLY A 101 15.42 3.04 -0.17
N ARG A 102 15.14 4.34 -0.24
CA ARG A 102 15.28 5.29 0.88
C ARG A 102 13.94 5.71 1.49
N THR A 103 12.83 5.34 0.87
CA THR A 103 11.49 5.71 1.33
C THR A 103 11.01 4.77 2.43
N TRP A 104 10.74 5.34 3.59
CA TRP A 104 10.09 4.66 4.71
C TRP A 104 8.57 4.72 4.53
N MET A 105 7.91 3.62 4.86
CA MET A 105 6.47 3.46 4.78
C MET A 105 5.98 2.71 6.01
N ARG A 106 4.73 3.00 6.41
CA ARG A 106 4.02 2.25 7.45
C ARG A 106 2.84 1.54 6.83
N LEU A 107 2.68 0.27 7.14
CA LEU A 107 1.43 -0.43 6.92
C LEU A 107 0.48 -0.08 8.07
N ASP A 108 -0.67 0.50 7.77
CA ASP A 108 -1.67 0.83 8.78
C ASP A 108 -2.39 -0.41 9.33
N PRO A 109 -3.17 -0.28 10.42
CA PRO A 109 -3.95 -1.37 11.00
C PRO A 109 -4.85 -2.09 9.99
N LEU A 110 -5.31 -3.28 10.40
CA LEU A 110 -6.16 -4.15 9.60
C LEU A 110 -7.29 -3.40 8.86
N PRO A 111 -7.71 -3.93 7.69
CA PRO A 111 -8.60 -3.23 6.80
C PRO A 111 -9.82 -2.69 7.54
N THR A 112 -9.89 -1.37 7.62
CA THR A 112 -10.97 -0.69 8.33
C THR A 112 -12.14 -0.56 7.36
N ASP A 113 -13.33 -0.80 7.89
CA ASP A 113 -14.56 -0.56 7.18
C ASP A 113 -14.68 0.93 6.84
N VAL A 114 -14.72 1.26 5.55
CA VAL A 114 -15.04 2.61 5.08
C VAL A 114 -16.46 2.66 4.54
N THR A 115 -17.26 3.56 5.09
CA THR A 115 -18.52 3.97 4.47
C THR A 115 -18.15 4.66 3.17
N ALA A 116 -18.77 4.27 2.05
CA ALA A 116 -18.57 4.95 0.79
C ALA A 116 -18.79 6.46 0.99
N PRO A 117 -18.03 7.34 0.29
CA PRO A 117 -18.37 8.75 0.29
C PRO A 117 -19.85 8.86 -0.07
N ALA A 118 -20.61 9.65 0.69
CA ALA A 118 -22.00 9.94 0.35
C ALA A 118 -22.03 10.33 -1.12
N GLU A 119 -22.88 9.67 -1.91
CA GLU A 119 -23.08 10.03 -3.31
C GLU A 119 -23.23 11.56 -3.39
N PRO A 120 -22.64 12.22 -4.40
CA PRO A 120 -22.88 13.63 -4.59
C PRO A 120 -24.40 13.85 -4.60
N ILE A 121 -24.90 14.61 -3.63
CA ILE A 121 -26.29 15.03 -3.59
C ILE A 121 -26.52 15.73 -4.92
N ASP A 122 -27.29 15.12 -5.81
CA ASP A 122 -27.66 15.73 -7.08
C ASP A 122 -28.41 17.04 -6.75
N PRO A 123 -27.88 18.21 -7.13
CA PRO A 123 -28.57 19.48 -6.87
C PRO A 123 -29.91 19.60 -7.63
N ASP A 124 -30.22 18.70 -8.57
CA ASP A 124 -31.42 18.76 -9.41
C ASP A 124 -32.60 17.89 -8.95
N ASP A 125 -32.56 17.26 -7.78
CA ASP A 125 -33.75 16.59 -7.18
C ASP A 125 -34.79 17.59 -6.62
N GLY A 126 -34.71 18.84 -7.08
CA GLY A 126 -35.65 19.93 -6.87
C GLY A 126 -37.00 19.63 -7.52
N THR A 127 -37.78 18.76 -6.88
CA THR A 127 -39.24 18.80 -6.97
C THR A 127 -39.70 20.14 -6.40
N LEU A 128 -39.98 21.11 -7.27
CA LEU A 128 -40.88 22.21 -6.97
C LEU A 128 -42.06 22.13 -7.95
N PHE A 129 -43.22 22.00 -7.31
CA PHE A 129 -44.58 21.95 -7.82
C PHE A 129 -44.91 23.01 -8.88
#